data_AF-A0A816EYM2-F1
#
_entry.id   AF-A0A816EYM2-F1
#
_cell.length_a   1.000
_cell.length_b   1.000
_cell.length_c   1.000
_cell.angle_alpha   90.00
_cell.angle_beta   90.00
_cell.angle_gamma   90.00
#
_symmetry.space_group_name_H-M   'P 1'
#
loop_
_entity.id
_entity.type
_entity.pdbx_description
1 polymer ?
#
loop_
_entity_poly.entity_id
_entity_poly.type
_entity_poly.pdbx_seq_one_letter_code
_entity_poly.pdbx_strand_id
1 'polypeptide(L)'
;YFPRWFAPNLMTFLGFLLLVFNFVMFSYYDFYFTEAHVLPRWIWLIAAICQFCSHQLDGMDGKQARRTQSSSALGELFDHGVDSWACFLFPVCIFSVISRGEYGFSPMAMHMLLWIIYLSFIDSHWEKYNTKVLYLPWSYDISMLVMTITYLLAYFFTPGVFSFDIPIINVPFARCVEFIWPFFALCTSVPISIKHIQESYKNGTGYNRTYYEALRPLISPTILFISSTWWGLASPHMIMHKQSRIFFSAVGATFSNIACRLVVAQMTSTRSDGFNTLLYFFVPIQIMSVYGALTERMEFTLLFLLNIFVILAHLHYAICVVRQICDHLNIYAFKITDRSKPPPPAEVHIKH
;
A
#
# COMPACT_ATOMS: atom_id res chain seq x y z
N TYR A 1 2.18 17.57 -21.67
CA TYR A 1 1.31 18.37 -20.77
C TYR A 1 -0.14 17.95 -20.96
N PHE A 2 -0.90 17.73 -19.87
CA PHE A 2 -2.31 17.35 -19.95
C PHE A 2 -3.25 18.54 -20.21
N PRO A 3 -4.49 18.31 -20.69
CA PRO A 3 -5.53 19.34 -20.76
C PRO A 3 -5.76 20.01 -19.40
N ARG A 4 -6.05 21.32 -19.39
CA ARG A 4 -6.24 22.09 -18.14
C ARG A 4 -7.48 21.70 -17.34
N TRP A 5 -8.44 21.00 -17.93
CA TRP A 5 -9.62 20.50 -17.22
C TRP A 5 -9.36 19.20 -16.47
N PHE A 6 -8.26 18.51 -16.81
CA PHE A 6 -7.93 17.21 -16.23
C PHE A 6 -7.39 17.40 -14.81
N ALA A 7 -8.24 17.05 -13.84
CA ALA A 7 -7.98 17.28 -12.42
C ALA A 7 -6.86 16.38 -11.89
N PRO A 8 -5.95 16.89 -11.05
CA PRO A 8 -4.87 16.09 -10.47
C PRO A 8 -5.36 14.83 -9.76
N ASN A 9 -6.35 14.95 -8.87
CA ASN A 9 -6.88 13.79 -8.12
C ASN A 9 -7.50 12.72 -9.04
N LEU A 10 -8.03 13.13 -10.21
CA LEU A 10 -8.53 12.19 -11.20
C LEU A 10 -7.36 11.42 -11.86
N MET A 11 -6.20 12.06 -12.05
CA MET A 11 -4.99 11.39 -12.54
C MET A 11 -4.56 10.30 -11.56
N THR A 12 -4.40 10.65 -10.28
CA THR A 12 -4.05 9.72 -9.19
C THR A 12 -5.05 8.56 -9.13
N PHE A 13 -6.35 8.86 -9.16
CA PHE A 13 -7.40 7.83 -9.09
C PHE A 13 -7.43 6.93 -10.34
N LEU A 14 -7.19 7.46 -11.54
CA LEU A 14 -7.06 6.62 -12.74
C LEU A 14 -5.82 5.72 -12.67
N GLY A 15 -4.70 6.23 -12.16
CA GLY A 15 -3.51 5.43 -11.87
C GLY A 15 -3.84 4.26 -10.93
N PHE A 16 -4.47 4.56 -9.80
CA PHE A 16 -4.96 3.55 -8.85
C PHE A 16 -5.82 2.47 -9.50
N LEU A 17 -6.78 2.85 -10.35
CA LEU A 17 -7.65 1.88 -11.02
C LEU A 17 -6.89 0.92 -11.94
N LEU A 18 -5.78 1.36 -12.56
CA LEU A 18 -4.90 0.48 -13.32
C LEU A 18 -4.22 -0.57 -12.42
N LEU A 19 -3.91 -0.22 -11.17
CA LEU A 19 -3.34 -1.15 -10.19
C LEU A 19 -4.35 -2.17 -9.69
N VAL A 20 -5.56 -1.69 -9.39
CA VAL A 20 -6.69 -2.56 -9.05
C VAL A 20 -6.98 -3.51 -10.19
N PHE A 21 -6.96 -3.02 -11.44
CA PHE A 21 -7.13 -3.86 -12.62
C PHE A 21 -6.05 -4.95 -12.71
N ASN A 22 -4.77 -4.61 -12.55
CA ASN A 22 -3.68 -5.58 -12.50
C ASN A 22 -3.90 -6.64 -11.41
N PHE A 23 -4.25 -6.20 -10.20
CA PHE A 23 -4.50 -7.10 -9.08
C PHE A 23 -5.66 -8.06 -9.36
N VAL A 24 -6.78 -7.57 -9.90
CA VAL A 24 -7.93 -8.39 -10.26
C VAL A 24 -7.58 -9.37 -11.40
N MET A 25 -6.86 -8.90 -12.42
CA MET A 25 -6.40 -9.73 -13.54
C MET A 25 -5.53 -10.90 -13.04
N PHE A 26 -4.51 -10.63 -12.22
CA PHE A 26 -3.67 -11.70 -11.65
C PHE A 26 -4.42 -12.57 -10.64
N SER A 27 -5.39 -12.03 -9.91
CA SER A 27 -6.24 -12.83 -9.03
C SER A 27 -7.13 -13.80 -9.80
N TYR A 28 -7.53 -13.44 -11.03
CA TYR A 28 -8.29 -14.33 -11.90
C TYR A 28 -7.40 -15.41 -12.55
N TYR A 29 -6.25 -15.03 -13.11
CA TYR A 29 -5.43 -15.95 -13.88
C TYR A 29 -4.42 -16.77 -13.07
N ASP A 30 -3.98 -16.30 -11.91
CA ASP A 30 -2.93 -16.96 -11.12
C ASP A 30 -3.22 -16.87 -9.61
N PHE A 31 -4.42 -17.23 -9.17
CA PHE A 31 -4.85 -17.00 -7.79
C PHE A 31 -3.87 -17.53 -6.70
N TYR A 32 -3.14 -18.61 -6.97
CA TYR A 32 -2.28 -19.28 -5.99
C TYR A 32 -0.78 -18.95 -6.12
N PHE A 33 -0.38 -18.11 -7.09
CA PHE A 33 1.02 -17.83 -7.43
C PHE A 33 1.79 -19.06 -7.92
N THR A 34 1.18 -19.90 -8.75
CA THR A 34 1.79 -21.15 -9.25
C THR A 34 1.86 -21.22 -10.76
N GLU A 35 1.11 -20.36 -11.46
CA GLU A 35 0.84 -20.51 -12.89
C GLU A 35 1.70 -19.59 -13.78
N ALA A 36 2.82 -19.05 -13.27
CA ALA A 36 3.66 -18.08 -13.98
C ALA A 36 3.99 -18.52 -15.42
N HIS A 37 4.37 -19.78 -15.60
CA HIS A 37 4.86 -20.31 -16.88
C HIS A 37 3.73 -20.59 -17.89
N VAL A 38 2.49 -20.73 -17.44
CA VAL A 38 1.33 -21.05 -18.31
C VAL A 38 0.48 -19.82 -18.63
N LEU A 39 0.74 -18.69 -17.97
CA LEU A 39 0.07 -17.41 -18.24
C LEU A 39 0.32 -16.92 -19.67
N PRO A 40 -0.73 -16.58 -20.43
CA PRO A 40 -0.60 -15.96 -21.74
C PRO A 40 0.27 -14.69 -21.70
N ARG A 41 1.21 -14.58 -22.65
CA ARG A 41 2.20 -13.49 -22.65
C ARG A 41 1.59 -12.09 -22.62
N TRP A 42 0.42 -11.89 -23.24
CA TRP A 42 -0.26 -10.59 -23.26
C TRP A 42 -0.62 -10.08 -21.86
N ILE A 43 -0.80 -10.96 -20.86
CA ILE A 43 -1.06 -10.57 -19.47
C ILE A 43 0.13 -9.75 -18.92
N TRP A 44 1.36 -10.19 -19.19
CA TRP A 44 2.57 -9.47 -18.79
C TRP A 44 2.69 -8.12 -19.50
N LEU A 45 2.34 -8.05 -20.79
CA LEU A 45 2.36 -6.80 -21.54
C LEU A 45 1.34 -5.80 -20.99
N ILE A 46 0.11 -6.24 -20.73
CA ILE A 46 -0.92 -5.39 -20.12
C ILE A 46 -0.48 -4.95 -18.73
N ALA A 47 0.08 -5.85 -17.92
CA ALA A 47 0.59 -5.52 -16.60
C ALA A 47 1.66 -4.43 -16.65
N ALA A 48 2.62 -4.53 -17.60
CA ALA A 48 3.64 -3.52 -17.83
C ALA A 48 3.05 -2.16 -18.21
N ILE A 49 2.08 -2.14 -19.14
CA ILE A 49 1.42 -0.90 -19.58
C ILE A 49 0.65 -0.26 -18.42
N CYS A 50 -0.15 -1.03 -17.69
CA CYS A 50 -0.90 -0.54 -16.53
C CYS A 50 0.03 0.00 -15.43
N GLN A 51 1.12 -0.72 -15.13
CA GLN A 51 2.15 -0.32 -14.17
C GLN A 51 2.78 1.01 -14.57
N PHE A 52 3.29 1.08 -15.80
CA PHE A 52 3.95 2.27 -16.33
C PHE A 52 2.99 3.47 -16.33
N CYS A 53 1.79 3.30 -16.87
CA CYS A 53 0.79 4.36 -16.90
C CYS A 53 0.40 4.83 -15.49
N SER A 54 0.26 3.91 -14.51
CA SER A 54 -0.02 4.29 -13.14
C SER A 54 1.09 5.14 -12.53
N HIS A 55 2.35 4.70 -12.65
CA HIS A 55 3.51 5.44 -12.14
C HIS A 55 3.63 6.82 -12.79
N GLN A 56 3.38 6.91 -14.10
CA GLN A 56 3.42 8.18 -14.81
C GLN A 56 2.28 9.11 -14.39
N LEU A 57 1.06 8.62 -14.22
CA LEU A 57 -0.09 9.43 -13.79
C LEU A 57 0.12 10.01 -12.39
N ASP A 58 0.61 9.18 -11.47
CA ASP A 58 0.97 9.53 -10.11
C ASP A 58 2.06 10.62 -10.10
N GLY A 59 3.25 10.37 -10.68
CA GLY A 59 4.35 11.34 -10.68
C GLY A 59 4.10 12.65 -11.48
N MET A 60 2.95 12.78 -12.15
CA MET A 60 2.55 13.98 -12.89
C MET A 60 1.44 14.80 -12.21
N ASP A 61 0.74 14.25 -11.21
CA ASP A 61 -0.43 14.90 -10.61
C ASP A 61 -0.06 16.22 -9.88
N GLY A 62 1.03 16.27 -9.12
CA GLY A 62 1.49 17.45 -8.40
C GLY A 62 2.03 18.52 -9.35
N LYS A 63 2.64 18.10 -10.47
CA LYS A 63 3.06 19.02 -11.55
C LYS A 63 1.83 19.64 -12.20
N GLN A 64 0.78 18.85 -12.45
CA GLN A 64 -0.48 19.34 -12.96
C GLN A 64 -1.15 20.28 -11.94
N ALA A 65 -1.21 19.93 -10.66
CA ALA A 65 -1.80 20.74 -9.60
C ALA A 65 -1.16 22.12 -9.48
N ARG A 66 0.18 22.19 -9.54
CA ARG A 66 0.91 23.47 -9.56
C ARG A 66 0.59 24.28 -10.82
N ARG A 67 0.52 23.63 -11.98
CA ARG A 67 0.21 24.29 -13.26
C ARG A 67 -1.22 24.85 -13.32
N THR A 68 -2.18 24.13 -12.74
CA THR A 68 -3.60 24.54 -12.70
C THR A 68 -3.94 25.34 -11.45
N GLN A 69 -2.97 25.62 -10.56
CA GLN A 69 -3.16 26.33 -9.30
C GLN A 69 -4.25 25.67 -8.42
N SER A 70 -4.31 24.34 -8.43
CA SER A 70 -5.34 23.54 -7.75
C SER A 70 -4.76 22.62 -6.67
N SER A 71 -3.57 22.93 -6.14
CA SER A 71 -3.00 22.24 -4.98
C SER A 71 -3.89 22.44 -3.74
N SER A 72 -4.15 21.36 -3.01
CA SER A 72 -5.04 21.34 -1.85
C SER A 72 -4.70 20.18 -0.91
N ALA A 73 -5.15 20.26 0.33
CA ALA A 73 -5.09 19.14 1.27
C ALA A 73 -5.74 17.88 0.68
N LEU A 74 -6.88 18.02 -0.02
CA LEU A 74 -7.53 16.89 -0.68
C LEU A 74 -6.60 16.15 -1.65
N GLY A 75 -5.80 16.88 -2.42
CA GLY A 75 -4.84 16.28 -3.35
C GLY A 75 -3.76 15.49 -2.65
N GLU A 76 -3.22 16.03 -1.54
CA GLU A 76 -2.23 15.33 -0.70
C GLU A 76 -2.81 14.05 -0.07
N LEU A 77 -4.08 14.07 0.36
CA LEU A 77 -4.77 12.86 0.84
C LEU A 77 -4.97 11.84 -0.28
N PHE A 78 -5.32 12.28 -1.49
CA PHE A 78 -5.52 11.37 -2.62
C PHE A 78 -4.23 10.68 -3.01
N ASP A 79 -3.16 11.45 -3.22
CA ASP A 79 -1.80 10.99 -3.53
C ASP A 79 -1.36 9.91 -2.51
N HIS A 80 -1.15 10.31 -1.26
CA HIS A 80 -0.60 9.40 -0.25
C HIS A 80 -1.59 8.33 0.23
N GLY A 81 -2.89 8.64 0.23
CA GLY A 81 -3.93 7.69 0.58
C GLY A 81 -4.00 6.53 -0.42
N VAL A 82 -3.94 6.83 -1.71
CA VAL A 82 -3.88 5.83 -2.78
C VAL A 82 -2.56 5.06 -2.77
N ASP A 83 -1.44 5.74 -2.56
CA ASP A 83 -0.11 5.09 -2.46
C ASP A 83 -0.07 4.01 -1.38
N SER A 84 -0.80 4.22 -0.28
CA SER A 84 -0.89 3.23 0.80
C SER A 84 -1.55 1.90 0.36
N TRP A 85 -2.45 1.92 -0.63
CA TRP A 85 -2.97 0.70 -1.27
C TRP A 85 -1.97 0.10 -2.24
N ALA A 86 -1.29 0.97 -2.99
CA ALA A 86 -0.28 0.60 -3.94
C ALA A 86 0.82 -0.27 -3.29
N CYS A 87 1.13 -0.02 -2.01
CA CYS A 87 2.04 -0.81 -1.19
C CYS A 87 1.75 -2.33 -1.17
N PHE A 88 0.52 -2.78 -1.42
CA PHE A 88 0.22 -4.21 -1.57
C PHE A 88 -0.26 -4.59 -2.97
N LEU A 89 -0.98 -3.70 -3.66
CA LEU A 89 -1.46 -3.99 -5.02
C LEU A 89 -0.28 -4.27 -5.97
N PHE A 90 0.79 -3.48 -5.87
CA PHE A 90 1.98 -3.67 -6.70
C PHE A 90 2.74 -4.97 -6.40
N PRO A 91 3.21 -5.23 -5.17
CA PRO A 91 4.14 -6.33 -4.93
C PRO A 91 3.44 -7.68 -5.03
N VAL A 92 2.16 -7.75 -4.64
CA VAL A 92 1.35 -8.96 -4.81
C VAL A 92 1.24 -9.35 -6.29
N CYS A 93 1.14 -8.40 -7.21
CA CYS A 93 1.10 -8.73 -8.64
C CYS A 93 2.45 -9.31 -9.11
N ILE A 94 3.58 -8.82 -8.62
CA ILE A 94 4.91 -9.32 -8.99
C ILE A 94 5.24 -10.70 -8.44
N PHE A 95 4.65 -11.10 -7.32
CA PHE A 95 4.74 -12.49 -6.86
C PHE A 95 4.21 -13.50 -7.89
N SER A 96 3.37 -13.07 -8.83
CA SER A 96 2.93 -13.91 -9.97
C SER A 96 4.04 -14.13 -11.01
N VAL A 97 5.01 -13.20 -11.11
CA VAL A 97 6.19 -13.37 -11.99
C VAL A 97 7.18 -14.34 -11.36
N ILE A 98 7.45 -14.16 -10.07
CA ILE A 98 8.33 -15.04 -9.29
C ILE A 98 7.44 -16.02 -8.50
N SER A 99 6.76 -16.90 -9.25
CA SER A 99 5.80 -17.87 -8.71
C SER A 99 6.41 -18.75 -7.63
N ARG A 100 5.56 -19.31 -6.78
CA ARG A 100 5.90 -20.38 -5.85
C ARG A 100 6.47 -21.57 -6.62
N GLY A 101 7.64 -22.02 -6.21
CA GLY A 101 8.39 -23.10 -6.85
C GLY A 101 9.79 -23.18 -6.28
N GLU A 102 10.64 -24.04 -6.85
CA GLU A 102 12.03 -24.21 -6.42
C GLU A 102 12.83 -22.89 -6.42
N TYR A 103 12.61 -22.07 -7.45
CA TYR A 103 13.25 -20.76 -7.64
C TYR A 103 12.43 -19.58 -7.10
N GLY A 104 11.30 -19.86 -6.46
CA GLY A 104 10.28 -18.88 -6.08
C GLY A 104 10.35 -18.40 -4.63
N PHE A 105 9.45 -17.47 -4.28
CA PHE A 105 9.22 -17.11 -2.89
C PHE A 105 8.27 -18.09 -2.18
N SER A 106 8.55 -18.38 -0.92
CA SER A 106 7.54 -18.99 -0.04
C SER A 106 6.45 -17.96 0.30
N PRO A 107 5.21 -18.36 0.63
CA PRO A 107 4.18 -17.42 1.08
C PRO A 107 4.61 -16.57 2.29
N MET A 108 5.39 -17.13 3.20
CA MET A 108 5.96 -16.38 4.33
C MET A 108 6.99 -15.36 3.86
N ALA A 109 7.86 -15.71 2.91
CA ALA A 109 8.81 -14.74 2.33
C ALA A 109 8.08 -13.59 1.63
N MET A 110 7.03 -13.88 0.86
CA MET A 110 6.15 -12.88 0.25
C MET A 110 5.53 -11.94 1.29
N HIS A 111 5.02 -12.51 2.40
CA HIS A 111 4.46 -11.75 3.52
C HIS A 111 5.49 -10.83 4.18
N MET A 112 6.70 -11.33 4.43
CA MET A 112 7.79 -10.53 5.01
C MET A 112 8.27 -9.43 4.06
N LEU A 113 8.30 -9.67 2.74
CA LEU A 113 8.60 -8.62 1.76
C LEU A 113 7.55 -7.51 1.78
N LEU A 114 6.25 -7.86 1.87
CA LEU A 114 5.18 -6.88 2.02
C LEU A 114 5.34 -6.04 3.29
N TRP A 115 5.74 -6.65 4.42
CA TRP A 115 6.04 -5.90 5.64
C TRP A 115 7.11 -4.84 5.45
N ILE A 116 8.18 -5.16 4.74
CA ILE A 116 9.26 -4.21 4.50
C ILE A 116 8.77 -3.02 3.67
N ILE A 117 7.88 -3.27 2.70
CA ILE A 117 7.27 -2.22 1.88
C ILE A 117 6.33 -1.35 2.74
N TYR A 118 5.49 -1.98 3.56
CA TYR A 118 4.63 -1.27 4.51
C TYR A 118 5.42 -0.44 5.52
N LEU A 119 6.52 -1.00 6.06
CA LEU A 119 7.42 -0.31 6.96
C LEU A 119 8.06 0.90 6.28
N SER A 120 8.55 0.74 5.05
CA SER A 120 9.14 1.83 4.29
C SER A 120 8.15 2.97 4.05
N PHE A 121 6.89 2.64 3.74
CA PHE A 121 5.82 3.63 3.60
C PHE A 121 5.51 4.35 4.91
N ILE A 122 5.26 3.59 5.99
CA ILE A 122 4.86 4.17 7.27
C ILE A 122 6.01 4.91 7.95
N ASP A 123 7.27 4.54 7.70
CA ASP A 123 8.47 5.21 8.24
C ASP A 123 8.55 6.66 7.76
N SER A 124 8.38 6.92 6.45
CA SER A 124 8.35 8.29 5.91
C SER A 124 7.23 9.16 6.51
N HIS A 125 6.07 8.54 6.78
CA HIS A 125 4.95 9.21 7.41
C HIS A 125 5.17 9.38 8.92
N TRP A 126 5.73 8.40 9.59
CA TRP A 126 6.11 8.52 10.99
C TRP A 126 7.13 9.65 11.19
N GLU A 127 8.09 9.78 10.28
CA GLU A 127 9.03 10.90 10.24
C GLU A 127 8.29 12.23 10.07
N LYS A 128 7.45 12.38 9.02
CA LYS A 128 6.65 13.60 8.79
C LYS A 128 5.78 13.96 9.98
N TYR A 129 5.17 12.97 10.63
CA TYR A 129 4.36 13.20 11.81
C TYR A 129 5.17 13.94 12.87
N ASN A 130 6.43 13.54 13.11
CA ASN A 130 7.33 14.13 14.11
C ASN A 130 8.03 15.43 13.67
N THR A 131 8.45 15.52 12.40
CA THR A 131 9.31 16.61 11.88
C THR A 131 8.56 17.68 11.09
N LYS A 132 7.31 17.43 10.67
CA LYS A 132 6.51 18.21 9.68
C LYS A 132 6.96 18.09 8.23
N VAL A 133 8.09 17.44 7.96
CA VAL A 133 8.65 17.33 6.61
C VAL A 133 8.53 15.89 6.13
N LEU A 134 7.95 15.71 4.96
CA LEU A 134 7.88 14.39 4.32
C LEU A 134 9.14 14.17 3.48
N TYR A 135 9.96 13.21 3.88
CA TYR A 135 11.07 12.73 3.07
C TYR A 135 10.62 11.46 2.34
N LEU A 136 10.46 11.58 1.03
CA LEU A 136 10.11 10.45 0.19
C LEU A 136 11.38 9.66 -0.18
N PRO A 137 11.37 8.33 -0.03
CA PRO A 137 12.51 7.51 -0.41
C PRO A 137 12.64 7.44 -1.94
N TRP A 138 13.82 7.79 -2.46
CA TRP A 138 14.17 7.68 -3.88
C TRP A 138 14.00 6.26 -4.45
N SER A 139 14.03 5.25 -3.59
CA SER A 139 13.83 3.85 -3.96
C SER A 139 12.41 3.56 -4.46
N TYR A 140 11.41 4.38 -4.11
CA TYR A 140 10.03 4.21 -4.58
C TYR A 140 9.95 4.32 -6.11
N ASP A 141 10.40 5.43 -6.69
CA ASP A 141 10.35 5.65 -8.15
C ASP A 141 11.12 4.58 -8.93
N ILE A 142 12.31 4.20 -8.42
CA ILE A 142 13.12 3.14 -9.04
C ILE A 142 12.39 1.80 -8.98
N SER A 143 11.74 1.49 -7.85
CA SER A 143 10.97 0.25 -7.73
C SER A 143 9.88 0.19 -8.80
N MET A 144 9.12 1.27 -9.06
CA MET A 144 8.06 1.28 -10.08
C MET A 144 8.59 1.01 -11.50
N LEU A 145 9.75 1.56 -11.84
CA LEU A 145 10.42 1.30 -13.12
C LEU A 145 10.94 -0.13 -13.20
N VAL A 146 11.59 -0.64 -12.14
CA VAL A 146 12.07 -2.04 -12.08
C VAL A 146 10.91 -3.02 -12.27
N MET A 147 9.75 -2.74 -11.69
CA MET A 147 8.54 -3.57 -11.79
C MET A 147 7.99 -3.56 -13.22
N THR A 148 7.94 -2.39 -13.86
CA THR A 148 7.58 -2.26 -15.29
C THR A 148 8.51 -3.08 -16.17
N ILE A 149 9.83 -2.95 -15.96
CA ILE A 149 10.85 -3.71 -16.71
C ILE A 149 10.69 -5.21 -16.46
N THR A 150 10.38 -5.61 -15.22
CA THR A 150 10.16 -7.02 -14.85
C THR A 150 9.02 -7.63 -15.66
N TYR A 151 7.91 -6.92 -15.82
CA TYR A 151 6.80 -7.36 -16.68
C TYR A 151 7.17 -7.40 -18.16
N LEU A 152 7.94 -6.43 -18.66
CA LEU A 152 8.42 -6.45 -20.06
C LEU A 152 9.35 -7.63 -20.32
N LEU A 153 10.25 -7.94 -19.38
CA LEU A 153 11.12 -9.12 -19.47
C LEU A 153 10.29 -10.41 -19.45
N ALA A 154 9.29 -10.51 -18.57
CA ALA A 154 8.37 -11.64 -18.54
C ALA A 154 7.57 -11.77 -19.87
N TYR A 155 7.22 -10.67 -20.53
CA TYR A 155 6.59 -10.69 -21.85
C TYR A 155 7.50 -11.23 -22.95
N PHE A 156 8.73 -10.71 -23.06
CA PHE A 156 9.65 -11.06 -24.14
C PHE A 156 10.33 -12.43 -23.94
N PHE A 157 10.71 -12.74 -22.70
CA PHE A 157 11.57 -13.89 -22.37
C PHE A 157 10.89 -14.95 -21.51
N THR A 158 9.60 -14.78 -21.18
CA THR A 158 8.84 -15.55 -20.19
C THR A 158 9.33 -15.31 -18.74
N PRO A 159 8.50 -15.58 -17.71
CA PRO A 159 8.93 -15.43 -16.31
C PRO A 159 10.14 -16.30 -15.91
N GLY A 160 10.46 -17.35 -16.67
CA GLY A 160 11.62 -18.22 -16.41
C GLY A 160 12.97 -17.51 -16.42
N VAL A 161 13.07 -16.31 -16.99
CA VAL A 161 14.29 -15.48 -16.92
C VAL A 161 14.69 -15.09 -15.49
N PHE A 162 13.74 -15.17 -14.54
CA PHE A 162 13.98 -14.92 -13.11
C PHE A 162 14.25 -16.19 -12.30
N SER A 163 14.17 -17.36 -12.94
CA SER A 163 14.34 -18.67 -12.32
C SER A 163 15.78 -19.19 -12.52
N PHE A 164 16.73 -18.60 -11.80
CA PHE A 164 18.13 -19.01 -11.85
C PHE A 164 18.82 -18.93 -10.48
N ASP A 165 19.88 -19.72 -10.33
CA ASP A 165 20.80 -19.65 -9.19
C ASP A 165 21.88 -18.60 -9.44
N ILE A 166 22.23 -17.83 -8.42
CA ILE A 166 23.36 -16.91 -8.49
C ILE A 166 24.65 -17.75 -8.51
N PRO A 167 25.45 -17.74 -9.60
CA PRO A 167 26.53 -18.73 -9.79
C PRO A 167 27.62 -18.73 -8.72
N ILE A 168 27.83 -17.60 -8.04
CA ILE A 168 28.89 -17.42 -7.04
C ILE A 168 28.53 -18.13 -5.72
N ILE A 169 27.25 -18.15 -5.35
CA ILE A 169 26.76 -18.63 -4.05
C ILE A 169 25.84 -19.85 -4.16
N ASN A 170 25.46 -20.24 -5.37
CA ASN A 170 24.57 -21.36 -5.67
C ASN A 170 23.23 -21.31 -4.90
N VAL A 171 22.63 -20.12 -4.87
CA VAL A 171 21.35 -19.84 -4.20
C VAL A 171 20.40 -19.19 -5.21
N PRO A 172 19.10 -19.54 -5.20
CA PRO A 172 18.12 -18.93 -6.10
C PRO A 172 18.07 -17.41 -5.95
N PHE A 173 17.98 -16.70 -7.07
CA PHE A 173 17.89 -15.23 -7.09
C PHE A 173 16.82 -14.68 -6.11
N ALA A 174 15.64 -15.30 -6.07
CA ALA A 174 14.57 -14.92 -5.16
C ALA A 174 14.98 -14.98 -3.68
N ARG A 175 15.74 -15.99 -3.26
CA ARG A 175 16.23 -16.12 -1.88
C ARG A 175 17.20 -15.00 -1.51
N CYS A 176 17.99 -14.50 -2.45
CA CYS A 176 18.85 -13.34 -2.19
C CYS A 176 18.04 -12.07 -1.96
N VAL A 177 16.96 -11.87 -2.75
CA VAL A 177 16.03 -10.75 -2.55
C VAL A 177 15.36 -10.82 -1.17
N GLU A 178 15.01 -12.02 -0.70
CA GLU A 178 14.41 -12.26 0.63
C GLU A 178 15.28 -11.74 1.78
N PHE A 179 16.62 -11.77 1.67
CA PHE A 179 17.51 -11.30 2.74
C PHE A 179 18.07 -9.89 2.52
N ILE A 180 18.43 -9.54 1.29
CA ILE A 180 19.07 -8.26 0.98
C ILE A 180 18.09 -7.11 1.16
N TRP A 181 16.84 -7.29 0.72
CA TRP A 181 15.85 -6.22 0.73
C TRP A 181 15.44 -5.80 2.16
N PRO A 182 15.11 -6.72 3.09
CA PRO A 182 14.86 -6.36 4.48
C PRO A 182 16.07 -5.73 5.17
N PHE A 183 17.28 -6.25 4.90
CA PHE A 183 18.51 -5.70 5.49
C PHE A 183 18.70 -4.25 5.06
N PHE A 184 18.58 -3.96 3.76
CA PHE A 184 18.74 -2.60 3.26
C PHE A 184 17.68 -1.66 3.84
N ALA A 185 16.40 -2.06 3.85
CA ALA A 185 15.34 -1.22 4.39
C ALA A 185 15.50 -0.94 5.88
N LEU A 186 15.69 -1.96 6.72
CA LEU A 186 15.78 -1.82 8.17
C LEU A 186 17.07 -1.14 8.63
N CYS A 187 18.20 -1.38 7.96
CA CYS A 187 19.48 -0.80 8.35
C CYS A 187 19.72 0.60 7.80
N THR A 188 18.92 1.06 6.82
CA THR A 188 19.07 2.40 6.23
C THR A 188 17.91 3.33 6.55
N SER A 189 16.65 2.97 6.27
CA SER A 189 15.54 3.93 6.32
C SER A 189 15.25 4.36 7.76
N VAL A 190 15.02 3.39 8.66
CA VAL A 190 14.62 3.66 10.04
C VAL A 190 15.70 4.44 10.81
N PRO A 191 17.00 4.09 10.75
CA PRO A 191 18.05 4.89 11.39
C PRO A 191 18.14 6.32 10.85
N ILE A 192 17.94 6.52 9.55
CA ILE A 192 17.93 7.86 8.94
C ILE A 192 16.73 8.67 9.47
N SER A 193 15.53 8.08 9.49
CA SER A 193 14.32 8.70 10.03
C SER A 193 14.49 9.09 11.50
N ILE A 194 15.10 8.22 12.33
CA ILE A 194 15.44 8.52 13.72
C ILE A 194 16.38 9.72 13.81
N LYS A 195 17.45 9.74 13.00
CA LYS A 195 18.42 10.83 12.98
C LYS A 195 17.75 12.16 12.61
N HIS A 196 16.91 12.17 11.58
CA HIS A 196 16.18 13.38 11.18
C HIS A 196 15.22 13.87 12.26
N ILE A 197 14.53 12.97 12.96
CA ILE A 197 13.67 13.34 14.11
C ILE A 197 14.52 13.97 15.22
N GLN A 198 15.66 13.38 15.57
CA GLN A 198 16.57 13.90 16.57
C GLN A 198 17.12 15.28 16.20
N GLU A 199 17.56 15.46 14.96
CA GLU A 199 18.04 16.74 14.43
C GLU A 199 16.92 17.79 14.40
N SER A 200 15.71 17.41 14.00
CA SER A 200 14.54 18.28 13.99
C SER A 200 14.19 18.78 15.39
N TYR A 201 14.29 17.92 16.41
CA TYR A 201 14.02 18.27 17.80
C TYR A 201 15.12 19.15 18.40
N LYS A 202 16.39 18.82 18.12
CA LYS A 202 17.54 19.65 18.54
C LYS A 202 17.45 21.06 17.96
N ASN A 203 17.00 21.19 16.71
CA ASN A 203 16.89 22.46 16.01
C ASN A 203 15.55 23.18 16.27
N GLY A 204 14.63 22.59 17.06
CA GLY A 204 13.34 23.20 17.38
C GLY A 204 12.37 23.36 16.20
N THR A 205 12.56 22.61 15.12
CA THR A 205 11.76 22.71 13.88
C THR A 205 10.51 21.82 13.89
N GLY A 206 10.60 20.68 14.57
CA GLY A 206 9.53 19.68 14.66
C GLY A 206 8.44 20.03 15.67
N TYR A 207 7.70 19.02 16.11
CA TYR A 207 6.67 19.17 17.15
C TYR A 207 7.18 18.91 18.58
N ASN A 208 8.43 18.44 18.74
CA ASN A 208 9.05 18.13 20.04
C ASN A 208 8.16 17.24 20.94
N ARG A 209 7.57 16.19 20.35
CA ARG A 209 6.68 15.28 21.07
C ARG A 209 7.45 14.44 22.08
N THR A 210 6.75 14.03 23.13
CA THR A 210 7.25 12.99 24.06
C THR A 210 7.48 11.69 23.29
N TYR A 211 8.33 10.80 23.83
CA TYR A 211 8.62 9.50 23.21
C TYR A 211 7.36 8.68 22.92
N TYR A 212 6.41 8.67 23.85
CA TYR A 212 5.14 7.95 23.67
C TYR A 212 4.33 8.52 22.49
N GLU A 213 4.17 9.84 22.42
CA GLU A 213 3.40 10.47 21.34
C GLU A 213 4.11 10.36 19.99
N ALA A 214 5.45 10.37 19.99
CA ALA A 214 6.25 10.17 18.79
C ALA A 214 6.10 8.75 18.22
N LEU A 215 5.98 7.73 19.07
CA LEU A 215 5.82 6.33 18.67
C LEU A 215 4.36 5.90 18.48
N ARG A 216 3.39 6.72 18.90
CA ARG A 216 1.94 6.41 18.81
C ARG A 216 1.49 5.90 17.43
N PRO A 217 1.91 6.50 16.29
CA PRO A 217 1.52 6.02 14.96
C PRO A 217 1.96 4.58 14.64
N LEU A 218 3.00 4.08 15.30
CA LEU A 218 3.60 2.77 15.03
C LEU A 218 2.90 1.63 15.78
N ILE A 219 2.04 1.94 16.76
CA ILE A 219 1.35 0.93 17.57
C ILE A 219 0.45 0.03 16.70
N SER A 220 -0.44 0.63 15.90
CA SER A 220 -1.38 -0.15 15.07
C SER A 220 -0.68 -0.98 13.98
N PRO A 221 0.28 -0.44 13.20
CA PRO A 221 1.06 -1.25 12.26
C PRO A 221 1.79 -2.41 12.96
N THR A 222 2.41 -2.16 14.12
CA THR A 222 3.13 -3.21 14.86
C THR A 222 2.20 -4.35 15.29
N ILE A 223 0.99 -4.03 15.77
CA ILE A 223 -0.01 -5.05 16.13
C ILE A 223 -0.46 -5.83 14.88
N LEU A 224 -0.76 -5.14 13.78
CA LEU A 224 -1.16 -5.78 12.53
C LEU A 224 -0.07 -6.74 12.04
N PHE A 225 1.18 -6.29 12.07
CA PHE A 225 2.33 -7.07 11.71
C PHE A 225 2.43 -8.29 12.63
N ILE A 226 2.74 -8.13 13.92
CA ILE A 226 2.93 -9.27 14.83
C ILE A 226 1.77 -10.28 14.76
N SER A 227 0.52 -9.80 14.76
CA SER A 227 -0.65 -10.67 14.65
C SER A 227 -0.68 -11.42 13.32
N SER A 228 -0.57 -10.74 12.17
CA SER A 228 -0.63 -11.40 10.85
C SER A 228 0.48 -12.43 10.64
N THR A 229 1.71 -12.17 11.10
CA THR A 229 2.78 -13.19 11.05
C THR A 229 2.47 -14.36 11.97
N TRP A 230 1.94 -14.10 13.16
CA TRP A 230 1.52 -15.18 14.06
C TRP A 230 0.40 -16.03 13.45
N TRP A 231 -0.61 -15.43 12.83
CA TRP A 231 -1.66 -16.17 12.11
C TRP A 231 -1.10 -16.99 10.95
N GLY A 232 -0.18 -16.41 10.17
CA GLY A 232 0.48 -17.08 9.07
C GLY A 232 1.29 -18.31 9.48
N LEU A 233 2.02 -18.21 10.61
CA LEU A 233 2.89 -19.28 11.13
C LEU A 233 2.12 -20.34 11.91
N ALA A 234 1.11 -19.94 12.69
CA ALA A 234 0.45 -20.80 13.67
C ALA A 234 -0.95 -21.28 13.25
N SER A 235 -1.45 -20.86 12.07
CA SER A 235 -2.72 -21.38 11.52
C SER A 235 -2.65 -22.90 11.33
N PRO A 236 -3.56 -23.68 11.95
CA PRO A 236 -3.60 -25.14 11.78
C PRO A 236 -3.88 -25.58 10.34
N HIS A 237 -4.53 -24.73 9.53
CA HIS A 237 -4.96 -25.06 8.18
C HIS A 237 -4.08 -24.43 7.09
N MET A 238 -2.92 -23.89 7.46
CA MET A 238 -1.96 -23.27 6.52
C MET A 238 -2.61 -22.17 5.67
N ILE A 239 -3.39 -21.28 6.32
CA ILE A 239 -4.21 -20.27 5.65
C ILE A 239 -3.41 -19.40 4.66
N MET A 240 -2.20 -18.99 5.06
CA MET A 240 -1.34 -18.17 4.21
C MET A 240 -0.88 -18.93 2.96
N HIS A 241 -0.73 -20.25 3.02
CA HIS A 241 -0.36 -21.07 1.86
C HIS A 241 -1.53 -21.39 0.95
N LYS A 242 -2.73 -21.57 1.50
CA LYS A 242 -3.94 -21.92 0.73
C LYS A 242 -4.71 -20.71 0.20
N GLN A 243 -4.61 -19.56 0.86
CA GLN A 243 -5.37 -18.34 0.56
C GLN A 243 -4.47 -17.09 0.48
N SER A 244 -3.26 -17.23 -0.06
CA SER A 244 -2.21 -16.21 -0.04
C SER A 244 -2.68 -14.83 -0.53
N ARG A 245 -3.35 -14.75 -1.69
CA ARG A 245 -3.83 -13.47 -2.26
C ARG A 245 -4.83 -12.75 -1.36
N ILE A 246 -5.82 -13.47 -0.84
CA ILE A 246 -6.83 -12.89 0.07
C ILE A 246 -6.17 -12.48 1.38
N PHE A 247 -5.26 -13.30 1.90
CA PHE A 247 -4.50 -13.00 3.11
C PHE A 247 -3.70 -11.69 2.96
N PHE A 248 -2.92 -11.55 1.89
CA PHE A 248 -2.15 -10.34 1.60
C PHE A 248 -3.04 -9.13 1.36
N SER A 249 -4.17 -9.30 0.67
CA SER A 249 -5.17 -8.25 0.48
C SER A 249 -5.78 -7.77 1.81
N ALA A 250 -6.13 -8.68 2.71
CA ALA A 250 -6.74 -8.33 3.99
C ALA A 250 -5.77 -7.55 4.88
N VAL A 251 -4.51 -8.01 4.94
CA VAL A 251 -3.42 -7.32 5.66
C VAL A 251 -3.14 -5.96 5.02
N GLY A 252 -2.99 -5.91 3.69
CA GLY A 252 -2.67 -4.69 2.94
C GLY A 252 -3.77 -3.63 3.02
N ALA A 253 -5.04 -4.01 2.89
CA ALA A 253 -6.17 -3.10 3.04
C ALA A 253 -6.31 -2.57 4.48
N THR A 254 -6.02 -3.41 5.49
CA THR A 254 -5.99 -2.98 6.90
C THR A 254 -4.85 -1.99 7.13
N PHE A 255 -3.65 -2.29 6.60
CA PHE A 255 -2.50 -1.39 6.64
C PHE A 255 -2.81 -0.04 5.98
N SER A 256 -3.40 -0.06 4.79
CA SER A 256 -3.79 1.16 4.09
C SER A 256 -4.78 2.01 4.90
N ASN A 257 -5.74 1.40 5.62
CA ASN A 257 -6.62 2.15 6.52
C ASN A 257 -5.86 2.82 7.67
N ILE A 258 -4.89 2.13 8.26
CA ILE A 258 -4.02 2.69 9.31
C ILE A 258 -3.19 3.86 8.75
N ALA A 259 -2.56 3.66 7.60
CA ALA A 259 -1.72 4.64 6.94
C ALA A 259 -2.51 5.89 6.53
N CYS A 260 -3.69 5.73 5.93
CA CYS A 260 -4.55 6.83 5.50
C CYS A 260 -5.01 7.69 6.69
N ARG A 261 -5.34 7.08 7.83
CA ARG A 261 -5.65 7.83 9.07
C ARG A 261 -4.45 8.64 9.58
N LEU A 262 -3.23 8.10 9.47
CA LEU A 262 -2.02 8.83 9.81
C LEU A 262 -1.80 10.03 8.87
N VAL A 263 -2.00 9.84 7.56
CA VAL A 263 -1.95 10.93 6.55
C VAL A 263 -2.91 12.05 6.93
N VAL A 264 -4.18 11.72 7.23
CA VAL A 264 -5.18 12.71 7.67
C VAL A 264 -4.74 13.42 8.95
N ALA A 265 -4.20 12.69 9.94
CA ALA A 265 -3.73 13.29 11.18
C ALA A 265 -2.59 14.29 10.96
N GLN A 266 -1.65 13.99 10.06
CA GLN A 266 -0.55 14.90 9.72
C GLN A 266 -1.05 16.16 9.00
N MET A 267 -1.91 15.99 7.99
CA MET A 267 -2.44 17.10 7.21
C MET A 267 -3.27 18.06 8.07
N THR A 268 -4.02 17.52 9.03
CA THR A 268 -4.82 18.30 9.98
C THR A 268 -4.05 18.75 11.21
N SER A 269 -2.77 18.36 11.34
CA SER A 269 -1.94 18.58 12.53
C SER A 269 -2.60 18.09 13.83
N THR A 270 -3.38 17.01 13.74
CA THR A 270 -4.05 16.39 14.88
C THR A 270 -3.26 15.20 15.42
N ARG A 271 -3.65 14.72 16.60
CA ARG A 271 -3.00 13.60 17.28
C ARG A 271 -3.38 12.29 16.56
N SER A 272 -2.38 11.53 16.07
CA SER A 272 -2.60 10.25 15.37
C SER A 272 -3.32 9.24 16.24
N ASP A 273 -4.27 8.48 15.69
CA ASP A 273 -4.87 7.33 16.36
C ASP A 273 -3.79 6.34 16.82
N GLY A 274 -3.89 5.84 18.06
CA GLY A 274 -2.97 4.81 18.57
C GLY A 274 -3.41 3.40 18.21
N PHE A 275 -4.73 3.17 18.17
CA PHE A 275 -5.34 1.87 17.86
C PHE A 275 -6.36 2.02 16.75
N ASN A 276 -6.19 1.29 15.65
CA ASN A 276 -7.13 1.27 14.55
C ASN A 276 -8.29 0.30 14.84
N THR A 277 -9.53 0.79 14.66
CA THR A 277 -10.75 0.04 14.94
C THR A 277 -10.87 -1.28 14.17
N LEU A 278 -10.29 -1.38 12.97
CA LEU A 278 -10.34 -2.63 12.18
C LEU A 278 -9.60 -3.77 12.86
N LEU A 279 -8.62 -3.49 13.72
CA LEU A 279 -7.91 -4.50 14.49
C LEU A 279 -8.79 -5.23 15.50
N TYR A 280 -9.92 -4.63 15.93
CA TYR A 280 -10.91 -5.33 16.78
C TYR A 280 -11.60 -6.49 16.06
N PHE A 281 -11.63 -6.49 14.74
CA PHE A 281 -12.16 -7.61 13.95
C PHE A 281 -11.04 -8.52 13.48
N PHE A 282 -9.90 -7.93 13.09
CA PHE A 282 -8.77 -8.65 12.55
C PHE A 282 -8.12 -9.57 13.59
N VAL A 283 -7.84 -9.10 14.82
CA VAL A 283 -7.08 -9.87 15.83
C VAL A 283 -7.88 -11.02 16.45
N PRO A 284 -9.17 -10.88 16.83
CA PRO A 284 -9.92 -11.99 17.43
C PRO A 284 -10.09 -13.19 16.49
N ILE A 285 -10.32 -12.96 15.19
CA ILE A 285 -10.42 -14.04 14.20
C ILE A 285 -9.13 -14.87 14.17
N GLN A 286 -7.97 -14.21 14.24
CA GLN A 286 -6.66 -14.87 14.29
C GLN A 286 -6.49 -15.71 15.55
N ILE A 287 -6.85 -15.16 16.71
CA ILE A 287 -6.80 -15.87 17.99
C ILE A 287 -7.68 -17.13 17.90
N MET A 288 -8.94 -17.00 17.51
CA MET A 288 -9.84 -18.14 17.33
C MET A 288 -9.27 -19.20 16.39
N SER A 289 -8.63 -18.74 15.31
CA SER A 289 -7.99 -19.61 14.32
C SER A 289 -6.82 -20.40 14.89
N VAL A 290 -5.86 -19.72 15.53
CA VAL A 290 -4.62 -20.33 16.03
C VAL A 290 -4.90 -21.29 17.19
N TYR A 291 -5.87 -20.98 18.05
CA TYR A 291 -6.27 -21.87 19.13
C TYR A 291 -7.18 -23.03 18.68
N GLY A 292 -7.37 -23.22 17.37
CA GLY A 292 -8.11 -24.35 16.81
C GLY A 292 -9.63 -24.30 17.04
N ALA A 293 -10.18 -23.12 17.34
CA ALA A 293 -11.63 -22.95 17.52
C ALA A 293 -12.41 -22.90 16.19
N LEU A 294 -11.70 -22.83 15.06
CA LEU A 294 -12.28 -22.74 13.72
C LEU A 294 -11.97 -24.01 12.93
N THR A 295 -12.94 -24.49 12.15
CA THR A 295 -12.68 -25.47 11.09
C THR A 295 -12.03 -24.80 9.88
N GLU A 296 -11.37 -25.54 9.00
CA GLU A 296 -10.77 -25.02 7.77
C GLU A 296 -11.73 -24.13 6.96
N ARG A 297 -12.96 -24.63 6.74
CA ARG A 297 -13.99 -23.88 5.99
C ARG A 297 -14.36 -22.57 6.67
N MET A 298 -14.47 -22.57 8.00
CA MET A 298 -14.78 -21.37 8.77
C MET A 298 -13.63 -20.36 8.72
N GLU A 299 -12.38 -20.81 8.89
CA GLU A 299 -11.21 -19.95 8.82
C GLU A 299 -11.11 -19.24 7.46
N PHE A 300 -11.27 -19.97 6.36
CA PHE A 300 -11.20 -19.37 5.01
C PHE A 300 -12.37 -18.43 4.74
N THR A 301 -13.57 -18.81 5.17
CA THR A 301 -14.76 -17.96 5.02
C THR A 301 -14.60 -16.67 5.82
N LEU A 302 -14.11 -16.75 7.06
CA LEU A 302 -13.86 -15.59 7.90
C LEU A 302 -12.77 -14.68 7.33
N LEU A 303 -11.68 -15.23 6.78
CA LEU A 303 -10.68 -14.43 6.08
C LEU A 303 -11.29 -13.69 4.87
N PHE A 304 -12.11 -14.37 4.06
CA PHE A 304 -12.77 -13.75 2.91
C PHE A 304 -13.73 -12.63 3.32
N LEU A 305 -14.58 -12.89 4.32
CA LEU A 305 -15.51 -11.89 4.86
C LEU A 305 -14.77 -10.72 5.50
N LEU A 306 -13.68 -10.97 6.23
CA LEU A 306 -12.82 -9.95 6.82
C LEU A 306 -12.19 -9.07 5.75
N ASN A 307 -11.68 -9.67 4.66
CA ASN A 307 -11.13 -8.92 3.53
C ASN A 307 -12.19 -7.97 2.92
N ILE A 308 -13.40 -8.48 2.62
CA ILE A 308 -14.49 -7.65 2.11
C ILE A 308 -14.84 -6.53 3.09
N PHE A 309 -15.01 -6.87 4.37
CA PHE A 309 -15.36 -5.90 5.41
C PHE A 309 -14.32 -4.78 5.52
N VAL A 310 -13.02 -5.11 5.56
CA VAL A 310 -11.94 -4.13 5.64
C VAL A 310 -11.93 -3.21 4.42
N ILE A 311 -12.10 -3.77 3.20
CA ILE A 311 -12.17 -2.98 1.97
C ILE A 311 -13.35 -2.02 2.02
N LEU A 312 -14.55 -2.50 2.36
CA LEU A 312 -15.76 -1.67 2.45
C LEU A 312 -15.64 -0.60 3.54
N ALA A 313 -15.08 -0.94 4.70
CA ALA A 313 -14.87 0.00 5.79
C ALA A 313 -13.85 1.08 5.41
N HIS A 314 -12.79 0.72 4.68
CA HIS A 314 -11.84 1.70 4.14
C HIS A 314 -12.49 2.60 3.09
N LEU A 315 -13.23 2.03 2.14
CA LEU A 315 -13.93 2.82 1.11
C LEU A 315 -14.92 3.80 1.73
N HIS A 316 -15.71 3.35 2.72
CA HIS A 316 -16.60 4.22 3.47
C HIS A 316 -15.84 5.36 4.16
N TYR A 317 -14.74 5.05 4.87
CA TYR A 317 -13.89 6.07 5.49
C TYR A 317 -13.35 7.08 4.47
N ALA A 318 -12.79 6.60 3.35
CA ALA A 318 -12.24 7.45 2.30
C ALA A 318 -13.30 8.36 1.69
N ILE A 319 -14.48 7.83 1.35
CA ILE A 319 -15.60 8.62 0.80
C ILE A 319 -16.04 9.70 1.79
N CYS A 320 -16.20 9.37 3.06
CA CYS A 320 -16.58 10.32 4.10
C CYS A 320 -15.56 11.46 4.24
N VAL A 321 -14.27 11.12 4.35
CA VAL A 321 -13.21 12.13 4.53
C VAL A 321 -13.08 13.00 3.28
N VAL A 322 -13.11 12.41 2.07
CA VAL A 322 -13.07 13.15 0.81
C VAL A 322 -14.23 14.14 0.73
N ARG A 323 -15.46 13.72 1.06
CA ARG A 323 -16.63 14.61 1.07
C ARG A 323 -16.46 15.75 2.08
N GLN A 324 -16.08 15.44 3.31
CA GLN A 324 -15.85 16.46 4.35
C GLN A 324 -14.81 17.50 3.95
N ILE A 325 -13.72 17.09 3.31
CA ILE A 325 -12.69 18.01 2.82
C ILE A 325 -13.21 18.82 1.62
N CYS A 326 -13.94 18.19 0.69
CA CYS A 326 -14.56 18.88 -0.44
C CYS A 326 -15.51 19.98 0.04
N ASP A 327 -16.37 19.67 1.01
CA ASP A 327 -17.34 20.60 1.59
C ASP A 327 -16.63 21.75 2.33
N HIS A 328 -15.61 21.42 3.13
CA HIS A 328 -14.85 22.42 3.89
C HIS A 328 -14.06 23.37 2.99
N LEU A 329 -13.40 22.84 1.94
CA LEU A 329 -12.59 23.63 1.01
C LEU A 329 -13.41 24.21 -0.14
N ASN A 330 -14.69 23.84 -0.26
CA ASN A 330 -15.59 24.25 -1.32
C ASN A 330 -15.06 23.88 -2.73
N ILE A 331 -14.59 22.64 -2.89
CA ILE A 331 -14.01 22.12 -4.14
C ILE A 331 -14.63 20.78 -4.53
N TYR A 332 -14.53 20.42 -5.81
CA TYR A 332 -14.87 19.08 -6.29
C TYR A 332 -13.67 18.13 -6.25
N ALA A 333 -13.90 16.86 -5.90
CA ALA A 333 -12.84 15.86 -5.84
C ALA A 333 -12.15 15.61 -7.19
N PHE A 334 -12.92 15.46 -8.27
CA PHE A 334 -12.40 15.06 -9.59
C PHE A 334 -12.56 16.13 -10.68
N LYS A 335 -12.80 17.38 -10.29
CA LYS A 335 -12.97 18.50 -11.21
C LYS A 335 -12.25 19.73 -10.69
N ILE A 336 -11.51 20.42 -11.56
CA ILE A 336 -10.87 21.68 -11.19
C ILE A 336 -11.95 22.73 -10.95
N THR A 337 -11.95 23.28 -9.74
CA THR A 337 -12.92 24.28 -9.30
C THR A 337 -12.48 25.64 -9.78
N ASP A 338 -13.36 26.31 -10.52
CA ASP A 338 -13.16 27.70 -10.92
C ASP A 338 -13.52 28.62 -9.75
N ARG A 339 -12.50 29.16 -9.08
CA ARG A 339 -12.68 30.02 -7.90
C ARG A 339 -13.37 31.35 -8.21
N SER A 340 -13.61 31.67 -9.49
CA SER A 340 -14.42 32.83 -9.90
C SER A 340 -15.93 32.59 -9.85
N LYS A 341 -16.37 31.32 -9.71
CA LYS A 341 -17.78 30.93 -9.66
C LYS A 341 -18.25 30.69 -8.22
N PRO A 342 -19.54 30.93 -7.92
CA PRO A 342 -20.09 30.68 -6.60
C PRO A 342 -19.92 29.20 -6.20
N PRO A 343 -19.91 28.91 -4.88
CA PRO A 343 -19.83 27.56 -4.32
C PRO A 343 -20.76 26.56 -5.03
N PRO A 344 -20.40 25.27 -5.12
CA PRO A 344 -21.36 24.21 -5.40
C PRO A 344 -22.55 24.37 -4.45
N PRO A 345 -23.79 24.12 -4.90
CA PRO A 345 -24.90 23.98 -3.97
C PRO A 345 -24.56 22.86 -2.99
N ALA A 346 -24.63 23.14 -1.68
CA ALA A 346 -24.48 22.12 -0.67
C ALA A 346 -25.47 21.00 -0.98
N GLU A 347 -24.98 19.80 -1.29
CA GLU A 347 -25.84 18.65 -1.39
C GLU A 347 -26.52 18.51 -0.03
N VAL A 348 -27.84 18.72 0.00
CA VAL A 348 -28.67 18.54 1.18
C VAL A 348 -28.53 17.06 1.55
N HIS A 349 -27.63 16.76 2.48
CA HIS A 349 -27.51 15.44 3.06
C HIS A 349 -28.82 15.16 3.81
N ILE A 350 -29.73 14.45 3.15
CA ILE A 350 -30.82 13.75 3.80
C ILE A 350 -30.14 12.75 4.72
N LYS A 351 -30.11 13.07 6.02
CA LYS A 351 -29.74 12.12 7.07
C LYS A 351 -30.73 10.96 6.97
N HIS A 352 -30.26 9.79 6.58
CA HIS A 352 -30.94 8.52 6.79
C HIS A 352 -30.18 7.72 7.82
#